data_AF-I1PDP9-F1
#
_entry.id   AF-I1PDP9-F1
#
_cell.length_a   1.000
_cell.length_b   1.000
_cell.length_c   1.000
_cell.angle_alpha   90.00
_cell.angle_beta   90.00
_cell.angle_gamma   90.00
#
_symmetry.space_group_name_H-M   'P 1'
#
loop_
_entity.id
_entity.type
_entity.pdbx_description
1 polymer ?
#
loop_
_entity_poly.entity_id
_entity_poly.type
_entity_poly.pdbx_seq_one_letter_code
_entity_poly.pdbx_strand_id
1 'polypeptide(L)'
;KPRHLYLVLDDWSQGCSIRKMKLSHEDIHPPLIPADVARGGDDHVFTGRHTLPSALLRFEARRGEPKSIVGAFDHKILATPPPAHGKKKKKSLIVDVHARAFVVGSWPMLQDVLLNPIIYIPIDEYRLFTLGSASFDMLYMPPPTYDDDGANWKKNFSCLNLPKPALQCDLVTSYAVHPDKQTIFVSSVEQSPGVVVPATFSFRTAEPMMWRRHGQWQLPFTGHPRLDAWVGLSGDLNTVGHICSCDVVSTDDAVASRPPALKISKEKLFSMVPAERHIGATLVYMGGGESNFCLLESIHIEDDIVADQLTDSDETNEVSSVDEVNEIDFDDSNEANDEDSADEVGEDQLDPKRFLLQYDRNGALTTGNSRRVWYYSMPLQVTEAILKYPVAFWM
;
A
#
# COMPACT_ATOMS: atom_id res chain seq x y z
N LYS A 1 10.01 -8.51 22.04
CA LYS A 1 8.62 -8.04 22.27
C LYS A 1 7.74 -8.62 21.17
N PRO A 2 6.46 -8.94 21.44
CA PRO A 2 5.55 -9.40 20.39
C PRO A 2 5.34 -8.28 19.37
N ARG A 3 5.50 -8.61 18.09
CA ARG A 3 5.22 -7.70 16.97
C ARG A 3 3.79 -7.90 16.49
N HIS A 4 3.20 -6.86 15.95
CA HIS A 4 1.82 -6.83 15.51
C HIS A 4 1.68 -6.12 14.16
N LEU A 5 0.60 -6.42 13.45
CA LEU A 5 0.24 -5.70 12.23
C LEU A 5 -0.57 -4.47 12.64
N TYR A 6 -0.18 -3.30 12.15
CA TYR A 6 -0.89 -2.03 12.33
C TYR A 6 -1.45 -1.61 10.98
N LEU A 7 -2.77 -1.57 10.87
CA LEU A 7 -3.52 -1.19 9.67
C LEU A 7 -3.98 0.26 9.80
N VAL A 8 -3.83 1.04 8.73
CA VAL A 8 -4.35 2.41 8.63
C VAL A 8 -5.56 2.41 7.72
N LEU A 9 -6.69 2.92 8.20
CA LEU A 9 -7.93 3.06 7.46
C LEU A 9 -8.42 4.50 7.50
N ASP A 10 -9.20 4.92 6.52
CA ASP A 10 -9.92 6.20 6.49
C ASP A 10 -11.42 6.04 6.79
N ASP A 11 -11.69 5.10 7.70
CA ASP A 11 -13.00 4.65 8.19
C ASP A 11 -13.67 5.62 9.19
N TRP A 12 -13.15 6.83 9.32
CA TRP A 12 -13.68 7.86 10.20
C TRP A 12 -14.00 9.10 9.39
N SER A 13 -15.19 9.68 9.59
CA SER A 13 -15.68 10.83 8.82
C SER A 13 -14.75 12.05 8.84
N GLN A 14 -13.89 12.18 9.85
CA GLN A 14 -12.94 13.28 9.97
C GLN A 14 -11.48 12.89 9.65
N GLY A 15 -11.20 11.63 9.26
CA GLY A 15 -9.85 11.23 8.90
C GLY A 15 -9.58 9.75 9.00
N CYS A 16 -8.45 9.40 9.61
CA CYS A 16 -7.93 8.05 9.60
C CYS A 16 -7.88 7.43 11.00
N SER A 17 -7.95 6.10 11.05
CA SER A 17 -7.73 5.29 12.23
C SER A 17 -6.53 4.35 12.07
N ILE A 18 -5.88 4.04 13.18
CA ILE A 18 -4.83 3.03 13.27
C ILE A 18 -5.41 1.86 14.08
N ARG A 19 -5.42 0.66 13.51
CA ARG A 19 -5.95 -0.57 14.15
C ARG A 19 -4.84 -1.58 14.34
N LYS A 20 -4.74 -2.15 15.54
CA LYS A 20 -3.73 -3.15 15.90
C LYS A 20 -4.31 -4.56 15.73
N MET A 21 -3.77 -5.34 14.81
CA MET A 21 -4.18 -6.70 14.50
C MET A 21 -3.19 -7.73 15.06
N LYS A 22 -3.71 -8.81 15.62
CA LYS A 22 -2.92 -9.96 16.07
C LYS A 22 -3.00 -11.05 15.00
N LEU A 23 -1.89 -11.29 14.31
CA LEU A 23 -1.72 -12.41 13.37
C LEU A 23 -0.87 -13.51 14.03
N SER A 24 -1.28 -13.94 15.22
CA SER A 24 -0.54 -14.94 15.99
C SER A 24 -0.74 -16.34 15.42
N HIS A 25 0.19 -17.24 15.73
CA HIS A 25 0.14 -18.64 15.30
C HIS A 25 -0.84 -19.48 16.13
N GLU A 26 -1.30 -18.93 17.27
CA GLU A 26 -2.01 -19.65 18.33
C GLU A 26 -3.48 -19.23 18.50
N ASP A 27 -3.88 -18.03 18.04
CA ASP A 27 -5.20 -17.50 18.40
C ASP A 27 -6.36 -18.02 17.54
N ILE A 28 -6.09 -18.62 16.38
CA ILE A 28 -7.04 -19.33 15.52
C ILE A 28 -6.18 -20.39 14.80
N HIS A 29 -6.68 -21.58 14.51
CA HIS A 29 -6.07 -22.44 13.50
C HIS A 29 -6.65 -22.02 12.14
N PRO A 30 -6.20 -20.93 11.49
CA PRO A 30 -6.65 -20.66 10.13
C PRO A 30 -6.21 -21.88 9.29
N PRO A 31 -7.07 -22.31 8.35
CA PRO A 31 -6.74 -23.42 7.48
C PRO A 31 -5.40 -23.15 6.79
N LEU A 32 -4.54 -24.19 6.73
CA LEU A 32 -3.45 -24.21 5.76
C LEU A 32 -4.10 -24.34 4.39
N ILE A 33 -4.13 -23.26 3.62
CA ILE A 33 -4.73 -23.26 2.29
C ILE A 33 -3.58 -23.28 1.27
N PRO A 34 -3.35 -24.39 0.56
CA PRO A 34 -2.42 -24.42 -0.58
C PRO A 34 -2.79 -23.32 -1.58
N ALA A 35 -1.80 -22.71 -2.23
CA ALA A 35 -2.03 -21.52 -3.04
C ALA A 35 -2.61 -21.81 -4.45
N ASP A 36 -2.87 -23.07 -4.73
CA ASP A 36 -3.18 -23.66 -6.03
C ASP A 36 -4.57 -24.34 -6.09
N VAL A 37 -5.38 -24.26 -5.05
CA VAL A 37 -6.75 -24.83 -5.06
C VAL A 37 -7.76 -23.78 -5.53
N ALA A 38 -8.13 -23.85 -6.82
CA ALA A 38 -9.39 -23.31 -7.31
C ALA A 38 -10.52 -24.14 -6.66
N ARG A 39 -11.29 -23.53 -5.76
CA ARG A 39 -12.39 -24.22 -5.09
C ARG A 39 -13.54 -24.38 -6.07
N GLY A 40 -13.67 -25.58 -6.62
CA GLY A 40 -14.88 -26.03 -7.30
C GLY A 40 -15.67 -26.95 -6.37
N GLY A 41 -16.93 -26.60 -6.13
CA GLY A 41 -17.89 -27.33 -5.30
C GLY A 41 -18.37 -26.49 -4.11
N ASP A 42 -19.64 -26.65 -3.76
CA ASP A 42 -20.44 -25.96 -2.71
C ASP A 42 -19.83 -25.85 -1.30
N ASP A 43 -18.56 -26.20 -1.13
CA ASP A 43 -17.85 -26.21 0.15
C ASP A 43 -17.24 -24.82 0.44
N HIS A 44 -18.15 -23.94 0.86
CA HIS A 44 -17.96 -22.79 1.73
C HIS A 44 -16.87 -21.76 1.32
N VAL A 45 -17.34 -20.59 0.85
CA VAL A 45 -16.73 -19.28 1.17
C VAL A 45 -16.36 -19.32 2.65
N PHE A 46 -15.12 -19.02 3.02
CA PHE A 46 -14.74 -19.00 4.44
C PHE A 46 -15.51 -17.87 5.14
N THR A 47 -16.66 -18.20 5.73
CA THR A 47 -17.54 -17.29 6.46
C THR A 47 -17.02 -16.93 7.86
N GLY A 48 -15.71 -17.03 8.07
CA GLY A 48 -15.04 -16.48 9.26
C GLY A 48 -14.99 -14.96 9.18
N ARG A 49 -16.15 -14.30 9.11
CA ARG A 49 -16.28 -12.83 9.08
C ARG A 49 -15.85 -12.28 10.44
N HIS A 50 -14.56 -12.02 10.59
CA HIS A 50 -14.07 -11.33 11.78
C HIS A 50 -14.29 -9.83 11.63
N THR A 51 -14.81 -9.18 12.67
CA THR A 51 -14.79 -7.72 12.72
C THR A 51 -13.38 -7.24 13.00
N LEU A 52 -12.93 -6.19 12.30
CA LEU A 52 -11.64 -5.58 12.62
C LEU A 52 -11.56 -5.10 14.07
N PRO A 53 -10.40 -5.22 14.75
CA PRO A 53 -10.19 -4.68 16.09
C PRO A 53 -10.50 -3.17 16.14
N SER A 54 -10.97 -2.70 17.29
CA SER A 54 -11.21 -1.28 17.53
C SER A 54 -9.97 -0.41 17.23
N ALA A 55 -10.23 0.82 16.77
CA ALA A 55 -9.18 1.79 16.53
C ALA A 55 -8.35 2.04 17.80
N LEU A 56 -7.03 1.86 17.69
CA LEU A 56 -6.06 2.23 18.71
C LEU A 56 -5.95 3.76 18.83
N LEU A 57 -5.98 4.44 17.69
CA LEU A 57 -5.86 5.89 17.57
C LEU A 57 -6.64 6.38 16.35
N ARG A 58 -7.14 7.62 16.42
CA ARG A 58 -7.70 8.35 15.28
C ARG A 58 -7.01 9.70 15.15
N PHE A 59 -6.85 10.17 13.92
CA PHE A 59 -6.30 11.50 13.64
C PHE A 59 -7.00 12.13 12.44
N GLU A 60 -7.16 13.45 12.49
CA GLU A 60 -7.83 14.21 11.45
C GLU A 60 -6.97 14.21 10.18
N ALA A 61 -7.58 13.89 9.04
CA ALA A 61 -6.90 13.74 7.76
C ALA A 61 -7.90 13.84 6.60
N ARG A 62 -7.40 14.15 5.39
CA ARG A 62 -8.20 13.93 4.18
C ARG A 62 -8.34 12.43 3.95
N ARG A 63 -9.58 11.98 3.72
CA ARG A 63 -9.89 10.61 3.31
C ARG A 63 -9.42 10.37 1.87
N GLY A 64 -9.14 9.12 1.51
CA GLY A 64 -8.70 8.71 0.17
C GLY A 64 -7.18 8.66 -0.06
N GLU A 65 -6.36 9.26 0.81
CA GLU A 65 -4.90 9.32 0.60
C GLU A 65 -4.01 8.97 1.81
N PRO A 66 -4.34 7.99 2.66
CA PRO A 66 -3.52 7.65 3.83
C PRO A 66 -2.09 7.23 3.49
N LYS A 67 -1.85 6.62 2.31
CA LYS A 67 -0.50 6.28 1.83
C LYS A 67 0.40 7.51 1.67
N SER A 68 -0.20 8.67 1.38
CA SER A 68 0.49 9.94 1.14
C SER A 68 0.74 10.72 2.42
N ILE A 69 0.16 10.28 3.55
CA ILE A 69 0.23 11.00 4.82
C ILE A 69 0.72 10.12 5.97
N VAL A 70 0.84 8.79 5.80
CA VAL A 70 1.31 7.89 6.85
C VAL A 70 2.52 7.07 6.39
N GLY A 71 3.59 7.15 7.18
CA GLY A 71 4.75 6.27 7.09
C GLY A 71 5.05 5.62 8.43
N ALA A 72 5.87 4.58 8.44
CA ALA A 72 6.38 4.00 9.67
C ALA A 72 7.85 3.61 9.55
N PHE A 73 8.55 3.62 10.67
CA PHE A 73 9.92 3.16 10.81
C PHE A 73 10.14 2.71 12.25
N ASP A 74 10.89 1.62 12.42
CA ASP A 74 11.03 0.94 13.70
C ASP A 74 9.67 0.61 14.35
N HIS A 75 9.37 1.23 15.49
CA HIS A 75 8.14 1.10 16.26
C HIS A 75 7.36 2.43 16.30
N LYS A 76 7.57 3.30 15.31
CA LYS A 76 6.92 4.60 15.24
C LYS A 76 6.15 4.78 13.93
N ILE A 77 4.92 5.27 14.06
CA ILE A 77 4.07 5.65 12.94
C ILE A 77 4.05 7.18 12.86
N LEU A 78 4.47 7.72 11.73
CA LEU A 78 4.40 9.15 11.40
C LEU A 78 3.15 9.40 10.56
N ALA A 79 2.26 10.27 11.03
CA ALA A 79 1.13 10.79 10.28
C ALA A 79 1.30 12.29 10.03
N THR A 80 1.24 12.73 8.79
CA THR A 80 1.45 14.13 8.37
C THR A 80 0.24 14.62 7.57
N PRO A 81 -0.94 14.72 8.20
CA PRO A 81 -2.14 15.14 7.49
C PRO A 81 -1.98 16.55 6.92
N PRO A 82 -2.58 16.84 5.75
CA PRO A 82 -2.62 18.18 5.21
C PRO A 82 -3.34 19.13 6.20
N PRO A 83 -3.05 20.43 6.16
CA PRO A 83 -3.72 21.38 7.04
C PRO A 83 -5.23 21.39 6.79
N ALA A 84 -6.03 21.35 7.86
CA ALA A 84 -7.46 21.62 7.79
C ALA A 84 -7.72 22.99 7.14
N HIS A 85 -8.82 23.12 6.40
CA HIS A 85 -9.18 24.35 5.69
C HIS A 85 -9.00 25.59 6.60
N GLY A 86 -8.19 26.55 6.14
CA GLY A 86 -7.93 27.81 6.83
C GLY A 86 -6.75 27.82 7.82
N LYS A 87 -6.09 26.70 8.11
CA LYS A 87 -4.90 26.67 9.00
C LYS A 87 -3.59 26.74 8.20
N LYS A 88 -2.71 27.70 8.54
CA LYS A 88 -1.39 27.86 7.89
C LYS A 88 -0.29 26.93 8.42
N LYS A 89 -0.47 26.33 9.60
CA LYS A 89 0.57 25.50 10.24
C LYS A 89 0.21 24.02 10.20
N LYS A 90 1.01 23.24 9.48
CA LYS A 90 0.93 21.78 9.46
C LYS A 90 1.39 21.23 10.80
N LYS A 91 0.62 20.29 11.35
CA LYS A 91 1.00 19.49 12.50
C LYS A 91 1.04 18.04 12.06
N SER A 92 2.18 17.41 12.27
CA SER A 92 2.29 15.96 12.13
C SER A 92 2.09 15.29 13.49
N LEU A 93 2.08 13.97 13.48
CA LEU A 93 1.88 13.14 14.65
C LEU A 93 2.87 11.99 14.53
N ILE A 94 3.68 11.77 15.55
CA ILE A 94 4.47 10.54 15.67
C ILE A 94 3.88 9.73 16.81
N VAL A 95 3.51 8.48 16.54
CA VAL A 95 2.96 7.54 17.51
C VAL A 95 4.00 6.48 17.76
N ASP A 96 4.50 6.39 18.99
CA ASP A 96 5.33 5.30 19.45
C ASP A 96 4.42 4.17 19.96
N VAL A 97 4.33 3.08 19.20
CA VAL A 97 3.41 1.97 19.54
C VAL A 97 3.93 1.12 20.70
N HIS A 98 5.23 1.18 21.01
CA HIS A 98 5.82 0.45 22.13
C HIS A 98 5.66 1.19 23.46
N ALA A 99 5.95 2.48 23.47
CA ALA A 99 5.77 3.34 24.65
C ALA A 99 4.30 3.75 24.85
N ARG A 100 3.44 3.54 23.84
CA ARG A 100 2.07 4.08 23.78
C ARG A 100 2.06 5.59 24.01
N ALA A 101 3.06 6.26 23.47
CA ALA A 101 3.25 7.69 23.56
C ALA A 101 3.06 8.31 22.19
N PHE A 102 2.70 9.59 22.16
CA PHE A 102 2.60 10.33 20.92
C PHE A 102 3.18 11.73 21.05
N VAL A 103 3.49 12.27 19.89
CA VAL A 103 4.28 13.47 19.69
C VAL A 103 3.58 14.30 18.64
N VAL A 104 3.27 15.55 18.97
CA VAL A 104 2.73 16.53 18.03
C VAL A 104 3.69 17.71 17.94
N GLY A 105 4.05 18.07 16.72
CA GLY A 105 5.02 19.10 16.40
C GLY A 105 4.69 19.82 15.09
N SER A 106 5.50 20.78 14.72
CA SER A 106 5.51 21.35 13.37
C SER A 106 6.82 20.93 12.74
N TRP A 107 6.75 20.04 11.76
CA TRP A 107 7.93 19.55 11.06
C TRP A 107 8.18 20.45 9.84
N PRO A 108 9.40 20.97 9.66
CA PRO A 108 9.73 21.85 8.53
C PRO A 108 9.49 21.21 7.15
N MET A 109 9.45 19.87 7.10
CA MET A 109 9.73 19.03 5.92
C MET A 109 8.58 18.93 4.90
N LEU A 110 7.44 19.58 5.14
CA LEU A 110 6.22 19.32 4.36
C LEU A 110 5.49 20.59 3.92
N GLN A 111 6.18 21.72 3.78
CA GLN A 111 5.53 23.03 3.59
C GLN A 111 4.67 23.11 2.31
N ASP A 112 5.03 22.43 1.22
CA ASP A 112 4.39 22.62 -0.10
C ASP A 112 3.52 21.46 -0.64
N VAL A 113 3.12 20.51 0.22
CA VAL A 113 2.24 19.43 -0.24
C VAL A 113 0.77 19.89 -0.25
N LEU A 114 0.41 20.60 -1.31
CA LEU A 114 -0.94 20.57 -1.85
C LEU A 114 -0.90 19.52 -2.97
N LEU A 115 -1.65 18.43 -2.78
CA LEU A 115 -2.16 17.54 -3.85
C LEU A 115 -1.27 16.43 -4.41
N ASN A 116 -0.05 16.17 -3.91
CA ASN A 116 0.80 15.09 -4.48
C ASN A 116 1.18 13.99 -3.47
N PRO A 117 1.27 12.72 -3.90
CA PRO A 117 1.61 11.61 -3.04
C PRO A 117 3.03 11.72 -2.48
N ILE A 118 3.18 11.34 -1.22
CA ILE A 118 4.48 11.24 -0.55
C ILE A 118 4.80 9.77 -0.35
N ILE A 119 6.02 9.39 -0.71
CA ILE A 119 6.53 8.04 -0.48
C ILE A 119 7.42 8.05 0.76
N TYR A 120 7.11 7.19 1.71
CA TYR A 120 7.85 7.02 2.96
C TYR A 120 8.77 5.80 2.87
N ILE A 121 10.08 6.00 2.96
CA ILE A 121 11.10 4.96 2.76
C ILE A 121 11.88 4.75 4.06
N PRO A 122 11.51 3.75 4.90
CA PRO A 122 12.27 3.43 6.10
C PRO A 122 13.55 2.65 5.76
N ILE A 123 14.70 3.12 6.25
CA ILE A 123 16.00 2.47 6.02
C ILE A 123 16.42 1.62 7.21
N ASP A 124 16.27 2.18 8.40
CA ASP A 124 16.64 1.54 9.66
C ASP A 124 15.77 2.08 10.80
N GLU A 125 16.21 1.87 12.03
CA GLU A 125 15.47 2.23 13.23
C GLU A 125 15.39 3.75 13.46
N TYR A 126 16.24 4.52 12.79
CA TYR A 126 16.47 5.93 13.06
C TYR A 126 16.21 6.83 11.86
N ARG A 127 16.28 6.30 10.63
CA ARG A 127 16.18 7.07 9.38
C ARG A 127 14.94 6.71 8.58
N LEU A 128 14.11 7.72 8.36
CA LEU A 128 12.97 7.69 7.45
C LEU A 128 13.18 8.75 6.36
N PHE A 129 13.12 8.34 5.10
CA PHE A 129 13.16 9.25 3.97
C PHE A 129 11.76 9.53 3.45
N THR A 130 11.51 10.76 3.02
CA THR A 130 10.25 11.16 2.38
C THR A 130 10.54 11.71 1.00
N LEU A 131 9.93 11.10 -0.02
CA LEU A 131 10.02 11.55 -1.40
C LEU A 131 8.65 12.11 -1.80
N GLY A 132 8.57 13.43 -1.94
CA GLY A 132 7.41 14.12 -2.48
C GLY A 132 7.71 14.70 -3.87
N SER A 133 6.69 15.30 -4.49
CA SER A 133 6.80 15.94 -5.81
C SER A 133 7.85 17.05 -5.86
N ALA A 134 7.93 17.84 -4.80
CA ALA A 134 8.80 19.00 -4.68
C ALA A 134 10.00 18.82 -3.74
N SER A 135 9.98 17.83 -2.85
CA SER A 135 11.01 17.66 -1.81
C SER A 135 11.50 16.22 -1.66
N PHE A 136 12.75 16.08 -1.25
CA PHE A 136 13.32 14.82 -0.81
C PHE A 136 14.03 15.09 0.52
N ASP A 137 13.58 14.44 1.58
CA ASP A 137 13.98 14.78 2.93
C ASP A 137 14.29 13.53 3.77
N MET A 138 15.16 13.68 4.76
CA MET A 138 15.44 12.65 5.76
C MET A 138 15.04 13.13 7.15
N LEU A 139 14.16 12.36 7.79
CA LEU A 139 13.91 12.41 9.22
C LEU A 139 14.89 11.45 9.92
N TYR A 140 15.75 11.99 10.77
CA TYR A 140 16.65 11.23 11.62
C TYR A 140 16.25 11.40 13.09
N MET A 141 16.00 10.28 13.78
CA MET A 141 15.72 10.26 15.21
C MET A 141 16.81 9.43 15.90
N PRO A 142 17.84 10.06 16.50
CA PRO A 142 18.85 9.33 17.25
C PRO A 142 18.24 8.46 18.37
N PRO A 143 18.94 7.40 18.78
CA PRO A 143 18.57 6.63 19.96
C PRO A 143 18.48 7.52 21.19
N PRO A 144 17.59 7.20 22.16
CA PRO A 144 17.49 7.97 23.40
C PRO A 144 18.83 7.93 24.15
N THR A 145 19.41 9.11 24.40
CA THR A 145 20.56 9.24 25.30
C THR A 145 20.06 9.11 26.73
N TYR A 146 20.51 8.08 27.45
CA TYR A 146 20.08 7.79 28.82
C TYR A 146 20.54 8.82 29.86
N ASP A 147 21.34 9.82 29.47
CA ASP A 147 22.02 10.75 30.37
C ASP A 147 21.33 12.11 30.56
N ASP A 148 20.17 12.37 29.93
CA ASP A 148 19.47 13.65 30.08
C ASP A 148 18.24 13.51 30.99
N ASP A 149 18.37 14.01 32.22
CA ASP A 149 17.43 13.97 33.36
C ASP A 149 16.09 14.73 33.12
N GLY A 150 15.71 14.95 31.87
CA GLY A 150 14.52 15.69 31.50
C GLY A 150 14.15 15.44 30.05
N ALA A 151 13.29 14.45 29.83
CA ALA A 151 12.72 14.02 28.56
C ALA A 151 12.23 15.18 27.66
N ASN A 152 13.13 15.79 26.92
CA ASN A 152 12.83 16.78 25.90
C ASN A 152 13.04 16.16 24.52
N TRP A 153 12.24 15.12 24.22
CA TRP A 153 12.22 14.41 22.93
C TRP A 153 12.09 15.36 21.72
N LYS A 154 11.58 16.59 21.93
CA LYS A 154 11.51 17.67 20.95
C LYS A 154 12.88 18.12 20.40
N LYS A 155 13.98 17.86 21.11
CA LYS A 155 15.35 18.23 20.68
C LYS A 155 16.13 17.08 20.05
N ASN A 156 15.60 15.85 20.07
CA ASN A 156 16.35 14.65 19.69
C ASN A 156 15.96 14.12 18.30
N PHE A 157 15.59 15.00 17.38
CA PHE A 157 15.42 14.61 15.98
C PHE A 157 15.95 15.71 15.07
N SER A 158 16.49 15.31 13.92
CA SER A 158 16.94 16.20 12.88
C SER A 158 16.23 15.90 11.57
N CYS A 159 16.17 16.92 10.74
CA CYS A 159 15.43 16.96 9.49
C CYS A 159 16.38 17.56 8.47
N LEU A 160 16.76 16.80 7.46
CA LEU A 160 17.71 17.23 6.44
C LEU A 160 17.02 17.25 5.08
N ASN A 161 17.06 18.40 4.41
CA ASN A 161 16.66 18.49 3.01
C ASN A 161 17.79 17.97 2.14
N LEU A 162 17.46 17.07 1.22
CA LEU A 162 18.43 16.33 0.43
C LEU A 162 18.40 16.79 -1.04
N PRO A 163 19.48 16.52 -1.79
CA PRO A 163 19.50 16.80 -3.22
C PRO A 163 18.30 16.15 -3.91
N LYS A 164 17.56 16.93 -4.70
CA LYS A 164 16.41 16.42 -5.45
C LYS A 164 16.89 15.52 -6.60
N PRO A 165 16.22 14.38 -6.87
CA PRO A 165 16.53 13.61 -8.07
C PRO A 165 16.10 14.35 -9.35
N ALA A 166 16.77 14.03 -10.46
CA ALA A 166 16.34 14.42 -11.81
C ALA A 166 15.22 13.49 -12.34
N LEU A 167 14.25 13.14 -11.51
CA LEU A 167 13.12 12.27 -11.86
C LEU A 167 11.79 12.93 -11.51
N GLN A 168 10.74 12.58 -12.26
CA GLN A 168 9.38 13.03 -12.00
C GLN A 168 8.80 12.20 -10.84
N CYS A 169 8.85 12.75 -9.63
CA CYS A 169 8.45 12.05 -8.41
C CYS A 169 6.97 11.59 -8.42
N ASP A 170 6.10 12.31 -9.13
CA ASP A 170 4.68 11.95 -9.27
C ASP A 170 4.46 10.66 -10.08
N LEU A 171 5.51 10.20 -10.76
CA LEU A 171 5.50 9.02 -11.63
C LEU A 171 6.42 7.90 -11.10
N VAL A 172 6.76 7.94 -9.81
CA VAL A 172 7.47 6.84 -9.16
C VAL A 172 6.59 5.60 -9.15
N THR A 173 7.10 4.51 -9.73
CA THR A 173 6.38 3.23 -9.83
C THR A 173 6.77 2.28 -8.72
N SER A 174 8.01 2.39 -8.22
CA SER A 174 8.55 1.48 -7.22
C SER A 174 9.84 2.00 -6.60
N TYR A 175 10.23 1.43 -5.47
CA TYR A 175 11.50 1.73 -4.84
C TYR A 175 12.03 0.51 -4.08
N ALA A 176 13.32 0.51 -3.77
CA ALA A 176 13.99 -0.56 -3.04
C ALA A 176 15.05 -0.02 -2.10
N VAL A 177 15.20 -0.62 -0.92
CA VAL A 177 16.33 -0.33 -0.04
C VAL A 177 17.40 -1.39 -0.27
N HIS A 178 18.62 -0.95 -0.56
CA HIS A 178 19.75 -1.86 -0.74
C HIS A 178 20.15 -2.47 0.63
N PRO A 179 20.61 -3.74 0.68
CA PRO A 179 20.99 -4.41 1.93
C PRO A 179 22.07 -3.70 2.75
N ASP A 180 22.89 -2.86 2.11
CA ASP A 180 23.87 -1.98 2.77
C ASP A 180 23.25 -0.93 3.71
N LYS A 181 21.93 -0.73 3.64
CA LYS A 181 21.17 0.32 4.34
C LYS A 181 21.75 1.72 4.11
N GLN A 182 22.43 1.89 2.99
CA GLN A 182 23.08 3.13 2.61
C GLN A 182 22.69 3.60 1.22
N THR A 183 21.99 2.77 0.45
CA THR A 183 21.55 3.08 -0.90
C THR A 183 20.05 2.81 -1.07
N ILE A 184 19.34 3.74 -1.69
CA ILE A 184 17.92 3.61 -2.05
C ILE A 184 17.83 3.58 -3.57
N PHE A 185 17.14 2.62 -4.15
CA PHE A 185 16.78 2.61 -5.57
C PHE A 185 15.35 3.08 -5.75
N VAL A 186 15.10 3.87 -6.79
CA VAL A 186 13.77 4.39 -7.13
C VAL A 186 13.59 4.27 -8.64
N SER A 187 12.50 3.66 -9.07
CA SER A 187 12.10 3.61 -10.48
C SER A 187 10.95 4.56 -10.72
N SER A 188 11.00 5.26 -11.84
CA SER A 188 9.97 6.16 -12.31
C SER A 188 9.77 6.01 -13.81
N VAL A 189 8.61 6.40 -14.30
CA VAL A 189 8.39 6.57 -15.73
C VAL A 189 8.59 8.04 -16.11
N GLU A 190 9.45 8.29 -17.09
CA GLU A 190 9.66 9.62 -17.67
C GLU A 190 8.64 9.81 -18.81
N GLN A 191 7.79 10.82 -18.68
CA GLN A 191 6.85 11.17 -19.74
C GLN A 191 7.50 12.17 -20.70
N SER A 192 7.74 11.71 -21.93
CA SER A 192 8.03 12.57 -23.08
C SER A 192 6.84 12.50 -24.05
N PRO A 193 6.59 13.53 -24.90
CA PRO A 193 5.43 13.53 -25.79
C PRO A 193 5.39 12.26 -26.66
N GLY A 194 4.41 11.39 -26.39
CA GLY A 194 4.18 10.14 -27.13
C GLY A 194 5.06 8.94 -26.71
N VAL A 195 5.98 9.07 -25.74
CA VAL A 195 6.83 7.95 -25.29
C VAL A 195 7.00 7.97 -23.76
N VAL A 196 6.62 6.85 -23.14
CA VAL A 196 6.87 6.57 -21.71
C VAL A 196 8.18 5.79 -21.59
N VAL A 197 9.20 6.42 -21.00
CA VAL A 197 10.53 5.80 -20.86
C VAL A 197 10.76 5.44 -19.38
N PRO A 198 10.91 4.16 -19.01
CA PRO A 198 11.23 3.80 -17.64
C PRO A 198 12.65 4.25 -17.30
N ALA A 199 12.89 4.63 -16.05
CA ALA A 199 14.20 4.99 -15.54
C ALA A 199 14.37 4.56 -14.09
N THR A 200 15.57 4.08 -13.75
CA THR A 200 15.93 3.75 -12.37
C THR A 200 17.09 4.60 -11.89
N PHE A 201 16.96 5.09 -10.66
CA PHE A 201 17.92 5.93 -9.98
C PHE A 201 18.31 5.29 -8.64
N SER A 202 19.50 5.60 -8.15
CA SER A 202 19.89 5.31 -6.78
C SER A 202 20.30 6.57 -6.03
N PHE A 203 19.99 6.64 -4.76
CA PHE A 203 20.44 7.67 -3.84
C PHE A 203 21.36 7.08 -2.78
N ARG A 204 22.57 7.64 -2.65
CA ARG A 204 23.49 7.31 -1.56
C ARG A 204 23.16 8.18 -0.34
N THR A 205 22.87 7.53 0.78
CA THR A 205 22.55 8.19 2.06
C THR A 205 23.79 8.66 2.84
N ALA A 206 24.97 8.16 2.48
CA ALA A 206 26.26 8.56 3.06
C ALA A 206 26.92 9.66 2.20
N GLU A 207 27.70 10.51 2.84
CA GLU A 207 28.37 11.63 2.17
C GLU A 207 29.43 11.15 1.13
N PRO A 208 29.51 11.76 -0.07
CA PRO A 208 28.62 12.79 -0.58
C PRO A 208 27.24 12.22 -0.96
N MET A 209 26.18 12.81 -0.41
CA MET A 209 24.80 12.41 -0.71
C MET A 209 24.45 12.79 -2.15
N MET A 210 24.22 11.79 -3.01
CA MET A 210 24.01 12.04 -4.44
C MET A 210 23.08 11.03 -5.09
N TRP A 211 22.33 11.50 -6.09
CA TRP A 211 21.58 10.66 -7.01
C TRP A 211 22.44 10.20 -8.18
N ARG A 212 22.17 8.99 -8.65
CA ARG A 212 22.78 8.39 -9.84
C ARG A 212 21.70 7.71 -10.67
N ARG A 213 21.77 7.82 -12.00
CA ARG A 213 20.89 7.11 -12.92
C ARG A 213 21.55 5.79 -13.34
N HIS A 214 20.82 4.69 -13.29
CA HIS A 214 21.32 3.34 -13.62
C HIS A 214 20.97 2.88 -15.03
N GLY A 215 19.85 3.34 -15.60
CA GLY A 215 19.48 2.99 -16.97
C GLY A 215 18.01 3.25 -17.31
N GLN A 216 17.62 2.82 -18.50
CA GLN A 216 16.24 2.87 -19.01
C GLN A 216 15.48 1.57 -18.69
N TRP A 217 15.33 1.27 -17.40
CA TRP A 217 14.59 0.10 -16.91
C TRP A 217 13.93 0.47 -15.58
N GLN A 218 12.98 -0.36 -15.13
CA GLN A 218 12.28 -0.20 -13.85
C GLN A 218 12.33 -1.48 -13.03
N LEU A 219 12.24 -1.37 -11.71
CA LEU A 219 12.10 -2.54 -10.85
C LEU A 219 10.83 -3.32 -11.23
N PRO A 220 10.88 -4.66 -11.19
CA PRO A 220 9.80 -5.51 -11.69
C PRO A 220 8.64 -5.70 -10.70
N PHE A 221 8.59 -4.91 -9.63
CA PHE A 221 7.61 -5.07 -8.56
C PHE A 221 7.05 -3.73 -8.09
N THR A 222 5.88 -3.79 -7.47
CA THR A 222 5.29 -2.70 -6.69
C THR A 222 5.63 -2.86 -5.20
N GLY A 223 5.94 -1.76 -4.51
CA GLY A 223 6.10 -1.74 -3.04
C GLY A 223 7.54 -1.81 -2.52
N HIS A 224 7.72 -2.43 -1.34
CA HIS A 224 8.89 -2.30 -0.46
C HIS A 224 9.67 -3.63 -0.37
N PRO A 225 10.79 -3.79 -1.07
CA PRO A 225 11.55 -5.01 -1.04
C PRO A 225 12.51 -5.10 0.15
N ARG A 226 12.61 -6.29 0.73
CA ARG A 226 13.58 -6.58 1.79
C ARG A 226 13.88 -8.07 1.86
N LEU A 227 15.07 -8.46 1.40
CA LEU A 227 15.90 -9.66 1.67
C LEU A 227 17.32 -9.39 1.12
N ASP A 228 18.21 -10.38 1.12
CA ASP A 228 19.43 -10.41 0.28
C ASP A 228 19.11 -10.41 -1.24
N ALA A 229 17.81 -10.48 -1.58
CA ALA A 229 17.21 -10.22 -2.88
C ALA A 229 16.08 -9.18 -2.74
N TRP A 230 15.76 -8.44 -3.79
CA TRP A 230 14.59 -7.57 -3.76
C TRP A 230 13.31 -8.37 -4.03
N VAL A 231 12.30 -8.24 -3.17
CA VAL A 231 11.04 -9.01 -3.22
C VAL A 231 9.85 -8.06 -3.23
N GLY A 232 8.86 -8.27 -4.10
CA GLY A 232 7.63 -7.46 -4.10
C GLY A 232 6.48 -8.10 -4.86
N LEU A 233 5.36 -7.40 -4.98
CA LEU A 233 4.23 -7.86 -5.79
C LEU A 233 4.51 -7.61 -7.27
N SER A 234 4.15 -8.54 -8.15
CA SER A 234 4.33 -8.34 -9.59
C SER A 234 3.62 -7.07 -10.08
N GLY A 235 4.33 -6.27 -10.87
CA GLY A 235 3.75 -5.11 -11.56
C GLY A 235 3.16 -5.46 -12.94
N ASP A 236 3.33 -6.69 -13.44
CA ASP A 236 2.83 -7.13 -14.73
C ASP A 236 1.41 -7.68 -14.60
N LEU A 237 0.49 -7.17 -15.43
CA LEU A 237 -0.92 -7.59 -15.51
C LEU A 237 -1.09 -9.11 -15.74
N ASN A 238 -0.15 -9.74 -16.45
CA ASN A 238 -0.21 -11.18 -16.74
C ASN A 238 0.16 -12.06 -15.54
N THR A 239 0.81 -11.47 -14.52
CA THR A 239 1.29 -12.19 -13.34
C THR A 239 0.78 -11.58 -12.05
N VAL A 240 -0.32 -10.84 -12.12
CA VAL A 240 -1.02 -10.24 -10.98
C VAL A 240 -1.30 -11.30 -9.91
N GLY A 241 -1.00 -10.94 -8.66
CA GLY A 241 -1.12 -11.82 -7.50
C GLY A 241 0.08 -12.73 -7.24
N HIS A 242 1.11 -12.71 -8.09
CA HIS A 242 2.37 -13.41 -7.82
C HIS A 242 3.36 -12.50 -7.08
N ILE A 243 4.24 -13.15 -6.32
CA ILE A 243 5.39 -12.52 -5.70
C ILE A 243 6.56 -12.61 -6.66
N CYS A 244 7.28 -11.50 -6.78
CA CYS A 244 8.47 -11.38 -7.59
C CYS A 244 9.70 -11.28 -6.70
N SER A 245 10.80 -11.89 -7.12
CA SER A 245 12.13 -11.61 -6.58
C SER A 245 13.14 -11.32 -7.69
N CYS A 246 14.12 -10.46 -7.41
CA CYS A 246 15.25 -10.24 -8.30
C CYS A 246 16.53 -10.01 -7.49
N ASP A 247 17.67 -10.26 -8.12
CA ASP A 247 18.97 -10.04 -7.48
C ASP A 247 19.18 -8.54 -7.20
N VAL A 248 19.89 -8.24 -6.11
CA VAL A 248 20.22 -6.86 -5.73
C VAL A 248 21.19 -6.28 -6.73
N VAL A 249 20.84 -5.12 -7.29
CA VAL A 249 21.69 -4.42 -8.25
C VAL A 249 22.90 -3.80 -7.54
N SER A 250 24.08 -4.00 -8.11
CA SER A 250 25.34 -3.41 -7.62
C SER A 250 25.26 -1.88 -7.57
N THR A 251 25.83 -1.28 -6.51
CA THR A 251 25.88 0.18 -6.34
C THR A 251 26.95 0.85 -7.21
N ASP A 252 27.95 0.09 -7.67
CA ASP A 252 29.14 0.61 -8.36
C ASP A 252 29.09 0.47 -9.88
N ASP A 253 28.14 -0.30 -10.41
CA ASP A 253 28.03 -0.52 -11.85
C ASP A 253 27.42 0.70 -12.54
N ALA A 254 28.27 1.55 -13.11
CA ALA A 254 27.88 2.72 -13.90
C ALA A 254 27.09 2.39 -15.18
N VAL A 255 26.85 1.10 -15.46
CA VAL A 255 26.29 0.60 -16.72
C VAL A 255 25.36 -0.62 -16.50
N ALA A 256 24.63 -0.67 -15.39
CA ALA A 256 23.52 -1.61 -15.26
C ALA A 256 22.37 -1.21 -16.22
N SER A 257 22.61 -1.30 -17.54
CA SER A 257 21.66 -0.99 -18.61
C SER A 257 20.53 -2.03 -18.70
N ARG A 258 20.65 -3.13 -17.98
CA ARG A 258 19.71 -4.25 -18.01
C ARG A 258 19.00 -4.38 -16.66
N PRO A 259 17.69 -4.65 -16.67
CA PRO A 259 16.96 -4.97 -15.45
C PRO A 259 17.51 -6.26 -14.83
N PRO A 260 17.48 -6.39 -13.49
CA PRO A 260 17.84 -7.64 -12.82
C PRO A 260 16.91 -8.77 -13.26
N ALA A 261 17.42 -10.00 -13.28
CA ALA A 261 16.63 -11.16 -13.69
C ALA A 261 15.47 -11.37 -12.70
N LEU A 262 14.25 -11.41 -13.23
CA LEU A 262 13.03 -11.58 -12.45
C LEU A 262 12.71 -13.07 -12.26
N LYS A 263 12.46 -13.45 -11.02
CA LYS A 263 11.87 -14.74 -10.66
C LYS A 263 10.47 -14.48 -10.14
N ILE A 264 9.51 -15.25 -10.64
CA ILE A 264 8.09 -15.14 -10.26
C ILE A 264 7.74 -16.37 -9.42
N SER A 265 6.92 -16.17 -8.38
CA SER A 265 6.42 -17.26 -7.55
C SER A 265 5.63 -18.25 -8.40
N LYS A 266 5.70 -19.53 -8.03
CA LYS A 266 4.85 -20.56 -8.64
C LYS A 266 3.38 -20.34 -8.36
N GLU A 267 3.08 -19.84 -7.16
CA GLU A 267 1.72 -19.71 -6.71
C GLU A 267 1.22 -18.28 -6.87
N LYS A 268 -0.05 -18.17 -7.27
CA LYS A 268 -0.83 -16.94 -7.23
C LYS A 268 -1.43 -16.81 -5.82
N LEU A 269 -1.12 -15.71 -5.14
CA LEU A 269 -1.52 -15.52 -3.74
C LEU A 269 -2.85 -14.78 -3.57
N PHE A 270 -3.28 -14.04 -4.60
CA PHE A 270 -4.59 -13.39 -4.63
C PHE A 270 -5.72 -14.41 -4.63
N SER A 271 -6.93 -13.96 -4.28
CA SER A 271 -8.07 -14.85 -4.32
C SER A 271 -8.28 -15.43 -5.72
N MET A 272 -8.69 -16.69 -5.73
CA MET A 272 -9.11 -17.43 -6.92
C MET A 272 -10.58 -17.87 -6.82
N VAL A 273 -11.29 -17.42 -5.78
CA VAL A 273 -12.72 -17.67 -5.61
C VAL A 273 -13.45 -16.76 -6.60
N PRO A 274 -14.31 -17.30 -7.49
CA PRO A 274 -14.98 -16.49 -8.51
C PRO A 274 -15.81 -15.33 -7.97
N ALA A 275 -16.46 -15.51 -6.81
CA ALA A 275 -17.26 -14.47 -6.14
C ALA A 275 -16.43 -13.40 -5.42
N GLU A 276 -15.11 -13.58 -5.29
CA GLU A 276 -14.21 -12.63 -4.62
C GLU A 276 -13.42 -11.84 -5.67
N ARG A 277 -13.79 -10.57 -5.88
CA ARG A 277 -13.13 -9.67 -6.82
C ARG A 277 -11.99 -8.93 -6.15
N HIS A 278 -10.78 -9.09 -6.66
CA HIS A 278 -9.60 -8.35 -6.21
C HIS A 278 -9.76 -6.83 -6.42
N ILE A 279 -9.53 -6.03 -5.38
CA ILE A 279 -9.51 -4.55 -5.46
C ILE A 279 -8.07 -4.02 -5.40
N GLY A 280 -7.26 -4.53 -4.48
CA GLY A 280 -5.90 -4.06 -4.25
C GLY A 280 -5.14 -4.88 -3.23
N ALA A 281 -3.84 -4.64 -3.11
CA ALA A 281 -3.02 -5.35 -2.14
C ALA A 281 -1.76 -4.59 -1.73
N THR A 282 -1.22 -4.96 -0.57
CA THR A 282 0.10 -4.56 -0.11
C THR A 282 0.86 -5.74 0.52
N LEU A 283 2.17 -5.76 0.35
CA LEU A 283 3.05 -6.78 0.92
C LEU A 283 3.85 -6.19 2.08
N VAL A 284 3.77 -6.83 3.25
CA VAL A 284 4.42 -6.41 4.48
C VAL A 284 5.43 -7.47 4.94
N TYR A 285 6.69 -7.07 5.08
CA TYR A 285 7.72 -7.92 5.66
C TYR A 285 7.58 -8.00 7.19
N MET A 286 7.56 -9.21 7.74
CA MET A 286 7.29 -9.44 9.17
C MET A 286 8.56 -9.69 10.03
N GLY A 287 9.73 -9.86 9.42
CA GLY A 287 10.95 -10.20 10.15
C GLY A 287 10.90 -11.55 10.87
N GLY A 288 11.81 -11.77 11.84
CA GLY A 288 11.92 -13.06 12.54
C GLY A 288 12.57 -14.17 11.70
N GLY A 289 13.34 -13.80 10.68
CA GLY A 289 13.97 -14.66 9.67
C GLY A 289 13.94 -13.97 8.29
N GLU A 290 14.65 -14.50 7.30
CA GLU A 290 14.79 -13.93 5.95
C GLU A 290 13.61 -14.21 5.01
N SER A 291 12.40 -14.47 5.51
CA SER A 291 11.33 -14.94 4.60
C SER A 291 9.89 -14.80 5.07
N ASN A 292 9.62 -14.22 6.25
CA ASN A 292 8.24 -14.06 6.70
C ASN A 292 7.59 -12.82 6.09
N PHE A 293 6.48 -13.02 5.38
CA PHE A 293 5.68 -11.95 4.78
C PHE A 293 4.20 -12.09 5.14
N CYS A 294 3.52 -10.95 5.12
CA CYS A 294 2.06 -10.84 5.16
C CYS A 294 1.60 -10.10 3.91
N LEU A 295 0.77 -10.73 3.09
CA LEU A 295 0.05 -10.09 2.01
C LEU A 295 -1.30 -9.64 2.55
N LEU A 296 -1.63 -8.36 2.44
CA LEU A 296 -2.97 -7.86 2.72
C LEU A 296 -3.64 -7.63 1.38
N GLU A 297 -4.68 -8.39 1.09
CA GLU A 297 -5.49 -8.23 -0.10
C GLU A 297 -6.85 -7.65 0.29
N SER A 298 -7.30 -6.62 -0.41
CA SER A 298 -8.68 -6.13 -0.33
C SER A 298 -9.48 -6.79 -1.45
N ILE A 299 -10.61 -7.38 -1.08
CA ILE A 299 -11.53 -8.05 -2.01
C ILE A 299 -12.93 -7.45 -1.85
N HIS A 300 -13.69 -7.46 -2.94
CA HIS A 300 -15.12 -7.22 -2.95
C HIS A 300 -15.83 -8.57 -3.10
N ILE A 301 -16.84 -8.83 -2.28
CA ILE A 301 -17.67 -10.03 -2.41
C ILE A 301 -19.04 -9.61 -2.93
N GLU A 302 -19.40 -10.08 -4.12
CA GLU A 302 -20.73 -9.88 -4.70
C GLU A 302 -21.74 -10.73 -3.92
N ASP A 303 -22.86 -10.14 -3.48
CA ASP A 303 -23.96 -10.94 -2.93
C ASP A 303 -24.60 -11.71 -4.10
N ASP A 304 -24.48 -13.03 -4.10
CA ASP A 304 -25.22 -13.88 -5.04
C ASP A 304 -26.72 -13.60 -4.87
N ILE A 305 -27.33 -12.89 -5.82
CA ILE A 305 -28.78 -12.92 -6.01
C ILE A 305 -29.11 -14.32 -6.52
N VAL A 306 -29.14 -15.30 -5.62
CA VAL A 306 -29.90 -16.54 -5.85
C VAL A 306 -31.37 -16.17 -5.62
N ALA A 307 -31.92 -15.34 -6.52
CA ALA A 307 -33.37 -15.20 -6.63
C ALA A 307 -33.85 -16.37 -7.48
N ASP A 308 -34.56 -17.27 -6.80
CA ASP A 308 -35.39 -18.31 -7.38
C ASP A 308 -36.05 -17.83 -8.69
N GLN A 309 -35.68 -18.49 -9.79
CA GLN A 309 -36.52 -18.57 -10.96
C GLN A 309 -37.82 -19.30 -10.58
N LEU A 310 -38.83 -18.58 -10.07
CA LEU A 310 -40.19 -19.09 -10.04
C LEU A 310 -41.24 -17.97 -10.18
N THR A 311 -42.12 -18.21 -11.16
CA THR A 311 -43.46 -17.68 -11.40
C THR A 311 -43.55 -16.27 -11.99
N ASP A 312 -44.47 -15.96 -12.88
CA ASP A 312 -45.19 -16.66 -13.95
C ASP A 312 -45.84 -15.48 -14.70
N SER A 313 -46.08 -15.63 -16.00
CA SER A 313 -47.06 -14.89 -16.82
C SER A 313 -47.62 -13.54 -16.30
N ASP A 314 -47.43 -12.45 -17.06
CA ASP A 314 -48.47 -12.08 -18.03
C ASP A 314 -48.01 -11.00 -19.01
N GLU A 315 -48.22 -11.29 -20.28
CA GLU A 315 -48.24 -10.31 -21.36
C GLU A 315 -49.44 -9.37 -21.14
N THR A 316 -49.32 -8.10 -21.55
CA THR A 316 -50.23 -7.53 -22.56
C THR A 316 -49.94 -6.04 -22.83
N ASN A 317 -49.76 -5.77 -24.13
CA ASN A 317 -50.34 -4.68 -24.92
C ASN A 317 -50.02 -3.23 -24.57
N GLU A 318 -49.97 -2.26 -25.48
CA GLU A 318 -49.86 -2.16 -26.95
C GLU A 318 -49.66 -0.63 -27.20
N VAL A 319 -48.75 -0.33 -28.12
CA VAL A 319 -48.68 0.78 -29.10
C VAL A 319 -49.55 2.06 -28.94
N SER A 320 -48.92 3.24 -29.04
CA SER A 320 -48.97 4.14 -30.23
C SER A 320 -49.03 5.66 -29.96
N SER A 321 -48.09 6.38 -30.62
CA SER A 321 -48.25 7.68 -31.34
C SER A 321 -48.53 8.95 -30.51
N VAL A 322 -48.12 10.19 -30.86
CA VAL A 322 -47.74 10.84 -32.14
C VAL A 322 -46.89 12.11 -31.84
N ASP A 323 -45.97 12.42 -32.75
CA ASP A 323 -45.34 13.70 -33.17
C ASP A 323 -45.57 15.02 -32.40
N GLU A 324 -44.48 15.77 -32.14
CA GLU A 324 -44.22 17.04 -32.85
C GLU A 324 -42.79 17.55 -32.63
N VAL A 325 -42.19 18.02 -33.73
CA VAL A 325 -40.82 18.50 -33.86
C VAL A 325 -40.83 20.02 -33.67
N ASN A 326 -39.98 20.56 -32.80
CA ASN A 326 -39.54 21.95 -32.88
C ASN A 326 -38.02 22.02 -32.70
N GLU A 327 -37.40 22.69 -33.64
CA GLU A 327 -35.97 22.87 -33.83
C GLU A 327 -35.48 24.18 -33.16
N ILE A 328 -34.19 24.18 -32.73
CA ILE A 328 -33.24 25.33 -32.64
C ILE A 328 -33.42 26.26 -31.40
N ASP A 329 -32.43 26.66 -30.58
CA ASP A 329 -30.95 26.56 -30.53
C ASP A 329 -30.42 26.84 -29.10
N PHE A 330 -29.29 26.22 -28.76
CA PHE A 330 -28.19 26.58 -27.82
C PHE A 330 -28.40 27.60 -26.67
N ASP A 331 -28.22 27.17 -25.41
CA ASP A 331 -27.07 27.60 -24.58
C ASP A 331 -26.84 26.72 -23.33
N ASP A 332 -25.57 26.69 -22.91
CA ASP A 332 -24.86 25.96 -21.87
C ASP A 332 -25.59 25.66 -20.53
N SER A 333 -25.69 24.36 -20.18
CA SER A 333 -25.57 23.88 -18.80
C SER A 333 -25.45 22.34 -18.78
N ASN A 334 -24.21 21.83 -18.88
CA ASN A 334 -23.92 20.44 -18.53
C ASN A 334 -24.00 20.28 -17.00
N GLU A 335 -25.22 20.20 -16.47
CA GLU A 335 -25.49 19.59 -15.17
C GLU A 335 -25.74 18.09 -15.36
N ALA A 336 -25.04 17.31 -14.53
CA ALA A 336 -25.39 15.97 -14.07
C ALA A 336 -25.77 14.93 -15.15
N ASN A 337 -24.74 14.18 -15.59
CA ASN A 337 -24.89 12.74 -15.79
C ASN A 337 -23.86 12.06 -14.88
N ASP A 338 -24.06 12.18 -13.57
CA ASP A 338 -23.65 11.11 -12.67
C ASP A 338 -24.56 9.93 -13.05
N GLU A 339 -24.08 9.05 -13.93
CA GLU A 339 -24.66 7.72 -14.04
C GLU A 339 -24.49 7.09 -12.65
N ASP A 340 -25.56 7.14 -11.87
CA ASP A 340 -25.76 6.34 -10.67
C ASP A 340 -25.43 4.89 -11.04
N SER A 341 -24.20 4.48 -10.78
CA SER A 341 -23.82 3.08 -10.75
C SER A 341 -24.73 2.45 -9.71
N ALA A 342 -25.68 1.63 -10.15
CA ALA A 342 -26.51 0.83 -9.26
C ALA A 342 -25.63 0.26 -8.15
N ASP A 343 -25.96 0.57 -6.89
CA ASP A 343 -25.21 0.13 -5.72
C ASP A 343 -24.92 -1.37 -5.85
N GLU A 344 -23.67 -1.76 -6.14
CA GLU A 344 -23.24 -3.15 -6.08
C GLU A 344 -23.47 -3.60 -4.63
N VAL A 345 -24.52 -4.40 -4.41
CA VAL A 345 -24.85 -4.96 -3.10
C VAL A 345 -23.78 -6.02 -2.82
N GLY A 346 -22.70 -5.60 -2.20
CA GLY A 346 -21.55 -6.45 -1.90
C GLY A 346 -20.79 -5.93 -0.68
N GLU A 347 -20.03 -6.82 -0.06
CA GLU A 347 -19.24 -6.50 1.14
C GLU A 347 -17.74 -6.48 0.83
N ASP A 348 -17.08 -5.38 1.21
CA ASP A 348 -15.63 -5.28 1.14
C ASP A 348 -14.98 -6.04 2.31
N GLN A 349 -13.96 -6.83 1.99
CA GLN A 349 -13.17 -7.58 2.97
C GLN A 349 -11.68 -7.34 2.81
N LEU A 350 -10.96 -7.54 3.91
CA LEU A 350 -9.52 -7.56 3.98
C LEU A 350 -9.04 -8.96 4.37
N ASP A 351 -8.16 -9.50 3.54
CA ASP A 351 -7.64 -10.85 3.67
C ASP A 351 -6.13 -10.86 3.94
N PRO A 352 -5.70 -10.75 5.22
CA PRO A 352 -4.31 -10.99 5.57
C PRO A 352 -3.92 -12.44 5.26
N LYS A 353 -2.83 -12.63 4.53
CA LYS A 353 -2.24 -13.91 4.16
C LYS A 353 -0.79 -13.95 4.64
N ARG A 354 -0.51 -14.74 5.69
CA ARG A 354 0.85 -14.92 6.21
C ARG A 354 1.51 -16.14 5.58
N PHE A 355 2.76 -16.02 5.16
CA PHE A 355 3.53 -17.11 4.57
C PHE A 355 5.04 -16.90 4.75
N LEU A 356 5.77 -17.98 4.53
CA LEU A 356 7.23 -18.05 4.37
C LEU A 356 7.54 -18.10 2.88
N LEU A 357 8.41 -17.22 2.41
CA LEU A 357 8.89 -17.20 1.03
C LEU A 357 10.24 -17.93 0.91
N GLN A 358 10.35 -18.87 0.00
CA GLN A 358 11.58 -19.66 -0.15
C GLN A 358 11.83 -20.05 -1.60
N TYR A 359 13.04 -20.51 -1.88
CA TYR A 359 13.37 -21.18 -3.13
C TYR A 359 13.23 -22.68 -2.96
N ASP A 360 12.55 -23.34 -3.89
CA ASP A 360 12.49 -24.79 -3.93
C ASP A 360 13.80 -25.41 -4.44
N ARG A 361 13.84 -26.74 -4.49
CA ARG A 361 15.01 -27.50 -4.97
C ARG A 361 15.38 -27.21 -6.44
N ASN A 362 14.45 -26.66 -7.21
CA ASN A 362 14.64 -26.30 -8.61
C ASN A 362 15.00 -24.80 -8.78
N GLY A 363 15.16 -24.07 -7.67
CA GLY A 363 15.46 -22.64 -7.67
C GLY A 363 14.26 -21.73 -7.98
N ALA A 364 13.04 -22.27 -7.98
CA ALA A 364 11.82 -21.50 -8.19
C ALA A 364 11.30 -20.90 -6.88
N LEU A 365 10.75 -19.70 -6.96
CA LEU A 365 10.18 -18.98 -5.82
C LEU A 365 8.83 -19.60 -5.41
N THR A 366 8.62 -19.88 -4.13
CA THR A 366 7.42 -20.56 -3.62
C THR A 366 7.12 -20.16 -2.17
N THR A 367 5.85 -20.29 -1.78
CA THR A 367 5.42 -20.17 -0.38
C THR A 367 5.48 -21.47 0.41
N GLY A 368 5.83 -22.59 -0.24
CA GLY A 368 6.06 -23.89 0.42
C GLY A 368 4.87 -24.39 1.26
N ASN A 369 3.63 -24.08 0.86
CA ASN A 369 2.40 -24.41 1.60
C ASN A 369 2.33 -23.87 3.03
N SER A 370 3.08 -22.80 3.32
CA SER A 370 3.08 -22.14 4.64
C SER A 370 1.96 -21.10 4.81
N ARG A 371 1.13 -20.91 3.77
CA ARG A 371 0.10 -19.88 3.70
C ARG A 371 -1.01 -20.09 4.72
N ARG A 372 -1.28 -19.05 5.50
CA ARG A 372 -2.39 -18.93 6.44
C ARG A 372 -3.20 -17.68 6.11
N VAL A 373 -4.51 -17.80 6.07
CA VAL A 373 -5.42 -16.73 5.64
C VAL A 373 -6.38 -16.36 6.77
N TRP A 374 -6.62 -15.07 6.95
CA TRP A 374 -7.67 -14.53 7.80
C TRP A 374 -8.59 -13.65 6.95
N TYR A 375 -9.85 -13.53 7.34
CA TYR A 375 -10.86 -12.72 6.66
C TYR A 375 -11.42 -11.69 7.64
N TYR A 376 -11.45 -10.42 7.24
CA TYR A 376 -11.99 -9.33 8.05
C TYR A 376 -12.94 -8.45 7.25
N SER A 377 -14.14 -8.20 7.76
CA SER A 377 -15.06 -7.23 7.16
C SER A 377 -14.51 -5.81 7.31
N MET A 378 -14.49 -5.07 6.21
CA MET A 378 -14.07 -3.68 6.19
C MET A 378 -15.21 -2.76 6.64
N PRO A 379 -14.92 -1.66 7.37
CA PRO A 379 -15.94 -0.67 7.71
C PRO A 379 -16.50 -0.03 6.44
N LEU A 380 -17.83 0.15 6.38
CA LEU A 380 -18.54 0.78 5.24
C LEU A 380 -18.01 2.18 4.89
N GLN A 381 -17.39 2.88 5.85
CA GLN A 381 -16.83 4.22 5.65
C GLN A 381 -15.41 4.20 5.07
N VAL A 382 -14.86 3.05 4.70
CA VAL A 382 -13.56 3.00 4.01
C VAL A 382 -13.70 3.50 2.57
N THR A 383 -12.73 4.26 2.08
CA THR A 383 -12.74 4.67 0.66
C THR A 383 -12.14 3.59 -0.24
N GLU A 384 -12.58 3.57 -1.51
CA GLU A 384 -12.02 2.70 -2.55
C GLU A 384 -10.50 2.86 -2.69
N ALA A 385 -9.97 4.07 -2.48
CA ALA A 385 -8.53 4.32 -2.55
C ALA A 385 -7.73 3.57 -1.46
N ILE A 386 -8.29 3.37 -0.26
CA ILE A 386 -7.69 2.51 0.77
C ILE A 386 -7.74 1.04 0.36
N LEU A 387 -8.84 0.61 -0.27
CA LEU A 387 -8.98 -0.78 -0.73
C LEU A 387 -7.96 -1.09 -1.83
N LYS A 388 -7.77 -0.16 -2.78
CA LYS A 388 -6.76 -0.24 -3.85
C LYS A 388 -5.32 -0.23 -3.31
N TYR A 389 -5.05 0.54 -2.25
CA TYR A 389 -3.71 0.69 -1.68
C TYR A 389 -3.71 0.55 -0.15
N PRO A 390 -3.87 -0.66 0.39
CA PRO A 390 -3.89 -0.87 1.83
C PRO A 390 -2.58 -0.42 2.47
N VAL A 391 -2.66 0.28 3.61
CA VAL A 391 -1.50 0.80 4.33
C VAL A 391 -1.34 0.04 5.63
N ALA A 392 -0.27 -0.73 5.76
CA ALA A 392 -0.01 -1.52 6.96
C ALA A 392 1.47 -1.65 7.29
N PHE A 393 1.76 -1.82 8.59
CA PHE A 393 3.11 -1.89 9.13
C PHE A 393 3.22 -3.04 10.14
N TRP A 394 4.33 -3.79 10.11
CA TRP A 394 4.61 -4.82 11.10
C TRP A 394 5.64 -4.35 12.13
N MET A 395 5.24 -4.18 13.39
CA MET A 395 6.04 -3.53 14.44
C MET A 395 5.92 -4.20 15.80
#